data_AF-A0A929BT76-F1
#
_entry.id   AF-A0A929BT76-F1
#
_cell.length_a   1.000
_cell.length_b   1.000
_cell.length_c   1.000
_cell.angle_alpha   90.00
_cell.angle_beta   90.00
_cell.angle_gamma   90.00
#
_symmetry.space_group_name_H-M   'P 1'
#
loop_
_entity.id
_entity.type
_entity.pdbx_description
1 polymer ?
#
loop_
_entity_poly.entity_id
_entity_poly.type
_entity_poly.pdbx_seq_one_letter_code
_entity_poly.pdbx_strand_id
1 'polypeptide(L)'
;GAAAPINPYLSVQVLESSAFLSLATVITPIANTRPGTPILRLHVTYESGDETSFDIKQGTLEALPIPMGEAARLRLQPLHRSDVGMGGPGRGGSVRVVGGMLGVVIDARGRPIHLPRDPSRRQDLYKKWLWTLGG
;
A
#
# COMPACT_ATOMS: atom_id res chain seq x y z
N GLY A 1 13.20 -4.33 18.23
CA GLY A 1 12.69 -5.65 18.67
C GLY A 1 13.82 -6.44 19.29
N ALA A 2 13.56 -7.22 20.34
CA ALA A 2 14.45 -7.74 21.41
C ALA A 2 14.46 -6.90 22.72
N ALA A 3 14.18 -5.59 22.69
CA ALA A 3 14.05 -4.75 23.88
C ALA A 3 12.61 -4.25 24.18
N ALA A 4 11.64 -4.66 23.36
CA ALA A 4 10.24 -4.22 23.48
C ALA A 4 9.56 -4.48 24.85
N PRO A 5 9.94 -5.50 25.65
CA PRO A 5 9.31 -5.68 26.96
C PRO A 5 9.83 -4.74 28.05
N ILE A 6 10.96 -4.04 27.83
CA ILE A 6 11.70 -3.37 28.91
C ILE A 6 11.45 -1.86 28.94
N ASN A 7 11.24 -1.22 27.78
CA ASN A 7 10.80 0.17 27.72
C ASN A 7 10.28 0.53 26.31
N PRO A 8 8.97 0.73 26.09
CA PRO A 8 8.42 1.06 24.77
C PRO A 8 8.92 2.42 24.27
N TYR A 9 9.28 3.37 25.14
CA TYR A 9 9.75 4.69 24.76
C TYR A 9 11.12 4.68 24.09
N LEU A 10 12.03 3.79 24.50
CA LEU A 10 13.35 3.65 23.86
C LEU A 10 13.27 3.06 22.45
N SER A 11 12.25 2.26 22.16
CA SER A 11 12.01 1.75 20.80
C SER A 11 11.45 2.83 19.87
N VAL A 12 10.64 3.74 20.41
CA VAL A 12 10.07 4.88 19.68
C VAL A 12 11.13 5.96 19.43
N GLN A 13 11.98 6.25 20.43
CA GLN A 13 12.98 7.32 20.34
C GLN A 13 14.08 7.06 19.29
N VAL A 14 14.35 5.79 18.96
CA VAL A 14 15.28 5.43 17.87
C VAL A 14 14.61 5.51 16.49
N LEU A 15 13.28 5.29 16.40
CA LEU A 15 12.51 5.49 15.16
C LEU A 15 12.43 6.97 14.75
N GLU A 16 12.58 7.90 15.71
CA GLU A 16 12.62 9.34 15.44
C GLU A 16 14.02 9.86 15.05
N SER A 17 15.04 9.00 15.07
CA SER A 17 16.35 9.39 14.55
C SER A 17 16.32 9.43 13.02
N SER A 18 16.95 10.45 12.42
CA SER A 18 17.16 10.63 10.98
C SER A 18 17.99 9.50 10.31
N ALA A 19 18.30 8.44 11.04
CA ALA A 19 19.03 7.26 10.56
C ALA A 19 18.13 6.24 9.83
N PHE A 20 16.80 6.37 9.88
CA PHE A 20 15.87 5.49 9.19
C PHE A 20 15.18 6.18 8.01
N LEU A 21 15.46 5.68 6.81
CA LEU A 21 14.73 6.03 5.61
C LEU A 21 13.43 5.22 5.56
N SER A 22 12.28 5.88 5.70
CA SER A 22 10.98 5.26 5.47
C SER A 22 10.85 4.86 3.99
N LEU A 23 10.75 3.56 3.72
CA LEU A 23 10.62 3.06 2.35
C LEU A 23 9.24 3.41 1.77
N ALA A 24 8.16 3.02 2.46
CA ALA A 24 6.79 3.40 2.13
C ALA A 24 5.85 3.05 3.28
N THR A 25 4.72 3.78 3.34
CA THR A 25 3.51 3.25 3.98
C THR A 25 2.87 2.24 3.03
N VAL A 26 2.46 1.07 3.56
CA VAL A 26 1.84 0.00 2.75
C VAL A 26 0.38 -0.20 3.15
N ILE A 27 -0.53 -0.14 2.19
CA ILE A 27 -1.95 -0.50 2.35
C ILE A 27 -2.18 -1.83 1.64
N THR A 28 -2.71 -2.83 2.36
CA THR A 28 -3.03 -4.14 1.78
C THR A 28 -4.53 -4.41 1.80
N PRO A 29 -5.27 -4.05 0.74
CA PRO A 29 -6.67 -4.49 0.61
C PRO A 29 -6.74 -6.02 0.50
N ILE A 30 -7.66 -6.63 1.23
CA ILE A 30 -7.95 -8.07 1.18
C ILE A 30 -9.27 -8.28 0.46
N ALA A 31 -9.24 -8.98 -0.66
CA ALA A 31 -10.44 -9.35 -1.41
C ALA A 31 -10.32 -10.79 -1.93
N ASN A 32 -11.46 -11.47 -2.04
CA ASN A 32 -11.55 -12.79 -2.66
C ASN A 32 -12.13 -12.66 -4.08
N THR A 33 -11.34 -12.14 -5.00
CA THR A 33 -11.75 -11.91 -6.40
C THR A 33 -10.67 -12.38 -7.38
N ARG A 34 -10.99 -12.39 -8.68
CA ARG A 34 -10.05 -12.83 -9.71
C ARG A 34 -8.98 -11.75 -9.95
N PRO A 35 -7.73 -12.12 -10.31
CA PRO A 35 -6.74 -11.15 -10.75
C PRO A 35 -7.27 -10.23 -11.85
N GLY A 36 -6.96 -8.93 -11.77
CA GLY A 36 -7.42 -7.90 -12.69
C GLY A 36 -8.76 -7.23 -12.31
N THR A 37 -9.54 -7.79 -11.38
CA THR A 37 -10.75 -7.15 -10.85
C THR A 37 -10.37 -5.91 -10.02
N PRO A 38 -10.94 -4.71 -10.27
CA PRO A 38 -10.74 -3.55 -9.39
C PRO A 38 -11.30 -3.84 -7.99
N ILE A 39 -10.50 -3.69 -6.93
CA ILE A 39 -10.89 -4.01 -5.55
C ILE A 39 -10.86 -2.80 -4.62
N LEU A 40 -10.27 -1.70 -5.04
CA LEU A 40 -10.16 -0.48 -4.24
C LEU A 40 -10.06 0.72 -5.19
N ARG A 41 -10.90 1.73 -4.97
CA ARG A 41 -10.72 3.06 -5.55
C ARG A 41 -10.11 3.98 -4.51
N LEU A 42 -9.01 4.63 -4.87
CA LEU A 42 -8.31 5.59 -4.03
C LEU A 42 -8.51 6.99 -4.59
N HIS A 43 -8.82 7.94 -3.72
CA HIS A 43 -8.69 9.37 -4.01
C HIS A 43 -7.58 9.92 -3.14
N VAL A 44 -6.59 10.54 -3.76
CA VAL A 44 -5.46 11.19 -3.12
C VAL A 44 -5.70 12.69 -3.19
N THR A 45 -5.66 13.37 -2.05
CA THR A 45 -5.60 14.83 -1.96
C THR A 45 -4.22 15.19 -1.41
N TYR A 46 -3.40 15.86 -2.22
CA TYR A 46 -2.04 16.31 -1.85
C TYR A 46 -2.11 17.59 -1.01
N GLU A 47 -1.00 17.96 -0.34
CA GLU A 47 -0.92 19.23 0.39
C GLU A 47 -1.05 20.46 -0.51
N SER A 48 -0.69 20.36 -1.80
CA SER A 48 -0.95 21.40 -2.80
C SER A 48 -2.44 21.66 -3.05
N GLY A 49 -3.31 20.72 -2.65
CA GLY A 49 -4.73 20.70 -2.99
C GLY A 49 -5.05 19.95 -4.29
N ASP A 50 -4.03 19.48 -5.02
CA ASP A 50 -4.24 18.63 -6.19
C ASP A 50 -4.90 17.32 -5.79
N GLU A 51 -5.72 16.77 -6.69
CA GLU A 51 -6.41 15.50 -6.47
C GLU A 51 -6.15 14.51 -7.60
N THR A 52 -5.99 13.24 -7.25
CA THR A 52 -5.84 12.15 -8.23
C THR A 52 -6.57 10.90 -7.78
N SER A 53 -7.16 10.18 -8.73
CA SER A 53 -7.86 8.91 -8.49
C SER A 53 -7.11 7.72 -9.05
N PHE A 54 -7.09 6.61 -8.32
CA PHE A 54 -6.48 5.35 -8.75
C PHE A 54 -7.46 4.19 -8.55
N ASP A 55 -7.62 3.34 -9.57
CA ASP A 55 -8.34 2.07 -9.47
C ASP A 55 -7.34 0.92 -9.31
N ILE A 56 -7.30 0.34 -8.11
CA ILE A 56 -6.38 -0.73 -7.75
C ILE A 56 -7.01 -2.08 -8.05
N LYS A 57 -6.26 -2.93 -8.78
CA LYS A 57 -6.74 -4.24 -9.22
C LYS A 57 -6.14 -5.37 -8.39
N GLN A 58 -6.93 -6.42 -8.17
CA GLN A 58 -6.46 -7.66 -7.56
C GLN A 58 -5.27 -8.22 -8.34
N GLY A 59 -4.24 -8.64 -7.62
CA GLY A 59 -3.01 -9.19 -8.19
C GLY A 59 -1.92 -8.16 -8.51
N THR A 60 -2.10 -6.87 -8.19
CA THR A 60 -1.10 -5.82 -8.48
C THR A 60 -0.35 -5.33 -7.25
N LEU A 61 0.82 -4.75 -7.50
CA LEU A 61 1.47 -3.78 -6.63
C LEU A 61 1.33 -2.44 -7.34
N GLU A 62 1.03 -1.38 -6.61
CA GLU A 62 0.96 -0.01 -7.14
C GLU A 62 1.76 0.91 -6.21
N ALA A 63 2.56 1.81 -6.76
CA ALA A 63 3.22 2.88 -6.02
C ALA A 63 2.51 4.20 -6.32
N LEU A 64 1.92 4.81 -5.29
CA LEU A 64 1.33 6.14 -5.39
C LEU A 64 2.44 7.19 -5.31
N PRO A 65 2.49 8.16 -6.24
CA PRO A 65 3.55 9.14 -6.33
C PRO A 65 3.38 10.27 -5.29
N ILE A 66 3.43 9.91 -4.00
CA ILE A 66 3.46 10.87 -2.89
C ILE A 66 4.93 11.08 -2.54
N PRO A 67 5.50 12.29 -2.72
CA PRO A 67 6.93 12.52 -2.51
C PRO A 67 7.37 12.22 -1.07
N MET A 68 8.64 11.86 -0.92
CA MET A 68 9.22 11.53 0.38
C MET A 68 9.10 12.72 1.34
N GLY A 69 8.52 12.48 2.52
CA GLY A 69 8.31 13.50 3.55
C GLY A 69 7.07 14.37 3.37
N GLU A 70 6.41 14.31 2.20
CA GLU A 70 5.16 15.05 1.97
C GLU A 70 3.95 14.27 2.51
N ALA A 71 2.98 14.99 3.08
CA ALA A 71 1.75 14.38 3.53
C ALA A 71 0.66 14.41 2.45
N ALA A 72 -0.21 13.41 2.48
CA ALA A 72 -1.42 13.37 1.66
C ALA A 72 -2.58 12.77 2.44
N ARG A 73 -3.80 13.08 2.02
CA ARG A 73 -5.01 12.41 2.50
C ARG A 73 -5.45 11.39 1.48
N LEU A 74 -5.57 10.14 1.91
CA LEU A 74 -6.10 9.04 1.11
C LEU A 74 -7.52 8.75 1.54
N ARG A 75 -8.47 8.80 0.60
CA ARG A 75 -9.82 8.26 0.78
C ARG A 75 -9.91 6.89 0.10
N LEU A 76 -10.10 5.86 0.91
CA LEU A 76 -10.20 4.47 0.50
C LEU A 76 -11.67 4.11 0.28
N GLN A 77 -12.01 3.72 -0.95
CA GLN A 77 -13.34 3.22 -1.33
C GLN A 77 -13.23 1.74 -1.73
N PRO A 78 -13.49 0.81 -0.80
CA PRO A 78 -13.49 -0.62 -1.10
C PRO A 78 -14.49 -0.98 -2.20
N LEU A 79 -14.07 -1.83 -3.13
CA LEU A 79 -14.91 -2.46 -4.14
C LEU A 79 -14.99 -3.96 -3.86
N HIS A 80 -16.07 -4.61 -4.29
CA HIS A 80 -16.31 -6.05 -4.05
C HIS A 80 -16.13 -6.47 -2.58
N ARG A 81 -16.51 -5.58 -1.64
CA ARG A 81 -16.36 -5.78 -0.20
C ARG A 81 -14.93 -6.09 0.23
N SER A 82 -13.92 -5.57 -0.45
CA SER A 82 -12.55 -5.68 0.03
C SER A 82 -12.41 -5.10 1.44
N ASP A 83 -11.57 -5.71 2.27
CA ASP A 83 -11.24 -5.21 3.60
C ASP A 83 -9.96 -4.38 3.51
N VAL A 84 -10.03 -3.13 3.95
CA VAL A 84 -8.91 -2.18 3.97
C VAL A 84 -8.48 -1.82 5.40
N GLY A 85 -8.98 -2.55 6.41
CA GLY A 85 -8.65 -2.32 7.81
C GLY A 85 -9.44 -1.19 8.49
N MET A 86 -10.53 -0.73 7.88
CA MET A 86 -11.38 0.37 8.39
C MET A 86 -12.63 -0.13 9.13
N GLY A 87 -12.49 -1.23 9.89
CA GLY A 87 -13.57 -1.81 10.68
C GLY A 87 -14.39 -2.90 9.97
N GLY A 88 -13.84 -3.49 8.90
CA GLY A 88 -14.34 -4.72 8.27
C GLY A 88 -14.57 -4.63 6.76
N PRO A 89 -14.96 -5.75 6.12
CA PRO A 89 -15.12 -5.86 4.67
C PRO A 89 -16.11 -4.84 4.07
N GLY A 90 -15.67 -4.09 3.07
CA GLY A 90 -16.48 -3.07 2.39
C GLY A 90 -16.55 -1.72 3.10
N ARG A 91 -15.95 -1.57 4.28
CA ARG A 91 -15.91 -0.29 4.99
C ARG A 91 -14.70 0.52 4.53
N GLY A 92 -14.98 1.67 3.92
CA GLY A 92 -13.98 2.65 3.52
C GLY A 92 -13.70 3.69 4.60
N GLY A 93 -12.71 4.53 4.38
CA GLY A 93 -12.31 5.57 5.31
C GLY A 93 -11.31 6.54 4.71
N SER A 94 -10.95 7.58 5.47
CA SER A 94 -9.87 8.49 5.10
C SER A 94 -8.71 8.36 6.08
N VAL A 95 -7.48 8.36 5.57
CA VAL A 95 -6.26 8.29 6.36
C VAL A 95 -5.27 9.35 5.86
N ARG A 96 -4.55 9.98 6.79
CA ARG A 96 -3.41 10.84 6.44
C ARG A 96 -2.16 9.95 6.42
N VAL A 97 -1.38 10.08 5.36
CA VAL A 97 -0.12 9.34 5.15
C VAL A 97 1.00 10.32 4.86
N VAL A 98 2.24 9.88 5.05
CA VAL A 98 3.45 10.59 4.64
C VAL A 98 4.20 9.70 3.64
N GLY A 99 4.63 10.27 2.52
CA GLY A 99 5.37 9.54 1.49
C GLY A 99 6.73 9.06 2.00
N GLY A 100 7.08 7.82 1.67
CA GLY A 100 8.44 7.29 1.82
C GLY A 100 9.24 7.41 0.51
N MET A 101 10.39 6.76 0.45
CA MET A 101 11.25 6.70 -0.75
C MET A 101 10.53 6.12 -1.99
N LEU A 102 9.60 5.18 -1.79
CA LEU A 102 8.71 4.60 -2.81
C LEU A 102 7.30 5.22 -2.78
N GLY A 103 7.13 6.35 -2.09
CA GLY A 103 5.84 6.97 -1.82
C GLY A 103 4.95 6.13 -0.90
N VAL A 104 3.74 5.81 -1.35
CA VAL A 104 2.81 4.90 -0.66
C VAL A 104 2.52 3.70 -1.56
N VAL A 105 2.68 2.49 -1.02
CA VAL A 105 2.50 1.27 -1.79
C VAL A 105 1.16 0.63 -1.48
N ILE A 106 0.44 0.22 -2.52
CA ILE A 106 -0.76 -0.61 -2.40
C ILE A 106 -0.39 -2.05 -2.80
N ASP A 107 -0.43 -2.96 -1.83
CA ASP A 107 -0.21 -4.40 -2.07
C ASP A 107 -1.55 -5.11 -2.22
N ALA A 108 -2.01 -5.20 -3.47
CA ALA A 108 -3.25 -5.86 -3.85
C ALA A 108 -3.01 -7.29 -4.38
N ARG A 109 -1.83 -7.88 -4.15
CA ARG A 109 -1.47 -9.21 -4.71
C ARG A 109 -2.37 -10.35 -4.24
N GLY A 110 -3.02 -10.16 -3.09
CA GLY A 110 -3.91 -11.13 -2.46
C GLY A 110 -3.22 -11.93 -1.35
N ARG A 111 -4.06 -12.53 -0.49
CA ARG A 111 -3.62 -13.38 0.63
C ARG A 111 -4.50 -14.63 0.65
N PRO A 112 -3.99 -15.82 0.24
CA PRO A 112 -2.66 -16.05 -0.33
C PRO A 112 -2.47 -15.39 -1.72
N ILE A 113 -1.21 -15.22 -2.14
CA ILE A 113 -0.90 -14.76 -3.50
C ILE A 113 -1.21 -15.88 -4.49
N HIS A 114 -2.05 -15.59 -5.50
CA HIS A 114 -2.37 -16.53 -6.57
C HIS A 114 -1.44 -16.30 -7.77
N LEU A 115 -0.57 -17.27 -8.04
CA LEU A 115 0.40 -17.20 -9.13
C LEU A 115 -0.08 -17.96 -10.37
N PRO A 116 0.24 -17.48 -11.58
CA PRO A 116 0.05 -18.26 -12.80
C PRO A 116 0.77 -19.61 -12.74
N ARG A 117 0.10 -20.67 -13.19
CA ARG A 117 0.70 -22.01 -13.31
C ARG A 117 1.83 -22.03 -14.34
N ASP A 118 1.63 -21.35 -15.46
CA ASP A 118 2.63 -21.18 -16.51
C ASP A 118 3.87 -20.41 -15.99
N PRO A 119 5.08 -20.99 -16.07
CA PRO A 119 6.30 -20.36 -15.57
C PRO A 119 6.61 -19.00 -16.21
N SER A 120 6.41 -18.88 -17.54
CA SER A 120 6.71 -17.64 -18.27
C SER A 120 5.81 -16.50 -17.81
N ARG A 121 4.49 -16.73 -17.76
CA ARG A 121 3.53 -15.74 -17.22
C ARG A 121 3.82 -15.36 -15.78
N ARG A 122 4.35 -16.28 -14.97
CA ARG A 122 4.74 -16.00 -13.59
C ARG A 122 5.97 -15.09 -13.52
N GLN A 123 6.96 -15.34 -14.37
CA GLN A 123 8.14 -14.47 -14.47
C GLN A 123 7.76 -13.05 -14.93
N ASP A 124 6.85 -12.94 -15.91
CA ASP A 124 6.36 -11.65 -16.38
C ASP A 124 5.60 -10.89 -15.28
N LEU A 125 4.83 -11.60 -14.46
CA LEU A 125 4.13 -11.01 -13.31
C LEU A 125 5.13 -10.47 -12.27
N TYR A 126 6.18 -11.22 -11.95
CA TYR A 126 7.22 -10.76 -11.02
C TYR A 126 7.99 -9.56 -11.56
N LYS A 127 8.35 -9.60 -12.83
CA LYS A 127 8.96 -8.47 -13.53
C LYS A 127 8.08 -7.23 -13.46
N LYS A 128 6.78 -7.36 -13.74
CA LYS A 128 5.82 -6.27 -13.62
C LYS A 128 5.80 -5.68 -12.21
N TRP A 129 5.78 -6.53 -11.19
CA TRP A 129 5.82 -6.09 -9.79
C TRP A 129 7.12 -5.35 -9.42
N LEU A 130 8.27 -5.84 -9.89
CA LEU A 130 9.56 -5.18 -9.71
C LEU A 130 9.59 -3.81 -10.39
N TRP A 131 9.15 -3.75 -11.65
CA TRP A 131 9.08 -2.50 -12.42
C TRP A 131 8.23 -1.44 -11.76
N THR A 132 7.08 -1.80 -11.18
CA THR A 132 6.22 -0.83 -10.47
C THR A 132 6.90 -0.19 -9.26
N LEU A 133 7.85 -0.89 -8.63
CA LEU A 133 8.58 -0.38 -7.47
C LEU A 133 9.94 0.25 -7.83
N GLY A 134 10.19 0.51 -9.12
CA GLY A 134 11.40 1.17 -9.60
C GLY A 134 12.59 0.25 -9.88
N GLY A 135 12.35 -1.06 -10.02
CA GLY A 135 13.35 -2.07 -10.42
C GLY A 135 13.34 -2.42 -11.90
#